data_AF-A0A7R6Z669-F1
#
_entry.id   AF-A0A7R6Z669-F1
#
_cell.length_a   1.000
_cell.length_b   1.000
_cell.length_c   1.000
_cell.angle_alpha   90.00
_cell.angle_beta   90.00
_cell.angle_gamma   90.00
#
_symmetry.space_group_name_H-M   'P 1'
#
loop_
_entity.id
_entity.type
_entity.pdbx_description
1 polymer ?
#
loop_
_entity_poly.entity_id
_entity_poly.type
_entity_poly.pdbx_seq_one_letter_code
_entity_poly.pdbx_strand_id
1 'polypeptide(L)' 'MSGNLRSRVLKASDEGVSARQAAARFGAGVSSAIRWSARAKIGELAPRPQGRHRASILDAHEAFIVGLIEERKDVTLN' A
#
# COMPACT_ATOMS: atom_id res chain seq x y z
N MET A 1 -7.32 -16.18 9.17
CA MET A 1 -7.23 -14.82 9.77
C MET A 1 -5.96 -14.15 9.25
N SER A 2 -6.07 -13.24 8.28
CA SER A 2 -4.92 -12.48 7.77
C SER A 2 -5.41 -11.10 7.32
N GLY A 3 -5.72 -10.24 8.29
CA GLY A 3 -5.98 -8.82 8.06
C GLY A 3 -4.72 -8.03 8.41
N ASN A 4 -4.37 -7.05 7.59
CA ASN A 4 -3.19 -6.22 7.80
C ASN A 4 -3.24 -5.48 9.16
N LEU A 5 -2.10 -5.00 9.65
CA LEU A 5 -2.01 -4.32 10.95
C LEU A 5 -3.00 -3.15 11.08
N ARG A 6 -3.16 -2.36 10.00
CA ARG A 6 -4.09 -1.24 9.95
C ARG A 6 -5.54 -1.68 10.12
N SER A 7 -5.98 -2.72 9.42
CA SER A 7 -7.37 -3.20 9.47
C SER A 7 -7.71 -3.74 10.86
N ARG A 8 -6.75 -4.38 11.54
CA ARG A 8 -6.91 -4.83 12.92
C ARG A 8 -7.08 -3.66 13.89
N VAL A 9 -6.25 -2.62 13.75
CA VAL A 9 -6.34 -1.40 14.55
C VAL A 9 -7.67 -0.68 14.31
N LEU A 10 -8.07 -0.50 13.04
CA LEU A 10 -9.32 0.16 12.68
C LEU A 10 -10.54 -0.59 13.21
N LYS A 11 -10.58 -1.92 13.03
CA LYS A 11 -11.67 -2.76 13.54
C LYS A 11 -11.83 -2.61 15.07
N ALA A 12 -10.74 -2.67 15.83
CA ALA A 12 -10.82 -2.48 17.28
C ALA A 12 -11.29 -1.07 17.65
N SER A 13 -10.91 -0.06 16.86
CA SER A 13 -11.42 1.30 17.06
C SER A 13 -12.89 1.47 16.74
N ASP A 14 -13.40 0.77 15.73
CA ASP A 14 -14.84 0.72 15.44
C ASP A 14 -15.60 -0.02 16.56
N GLU A 15 -14.97 -0.99 17.23
CA GLU A 15 -15.46 -1.66 18.44
C GLU A 15 -15.35 -0.80 19.72
N GLY A 16 -14.96 0.47 19.62
CA GLY A 16 -14.90 1.42 20.74
C GLY A 16 -13.55 1.52 21.45
N VAL A 17 -12.53 0.78 21.01
CA VAL A 17 -11.18 0.86 21.60
C VAL A 17 -10.46 2.11 21.09
N SER A 18 -9.88 2.91 21.99
CA SER A 18 -9.10 4.07 21.56
C SER A 18 -7.93 3.67 20.63
N ALA A 19 -7.56 4.53 19.67
CA ALA A 19 -6.46 4.25 18.74
C ALA A 19 -5.14 3.90 19.45
N ARG A 20 -4.89 4.51 20.62
CA ARG A 20 -3.70 4.23 21.45
C ARG A 20 -3.76 2.83 22.08
N GLN A 21 -4.90 2.41 22.60
CA GLN A 21 -5.08 1.06 23.14
C GLN A 21 -5.02 0.00 22.03
N ALA A 22 -5.62 0.27 20.86
CA ALA A 22 -5.53 -0.60 19.71
C ALA A 22 -4.08 -0.73 19.21
N ALA A 23 -3.31 0.36 19.22
CA ALA A 23 -1.89 0.34 18.91
C ALA A 23 -1.10 -0.57 19.85
N ALA A 24 -1.30 -0.44 21.16
CA ALA A 24 -0.67 -1.30 22.17
C ALA A 24 -1.07 -2.77 21.99
N ARG A 25 -2.36 -3.05 21.72
CA ARG A 25 -2.89 -4.41 21.52
C ARG A 25 -2.27 -5.12 20.31
N PHE A 26 -1.95 -4.38 19.24
CA PHE A 26 -1.49 -4.96 17.97
C PHE A 26 -0.03 -4.65 17.63
N GLY A 27 0.72 -3.97 18.50
CA GLY A 27 2.11 -3.60 18.25
C GLY A 27 2.29 -2.54 17.15
N ALA A 28 1.28 -1.69 16.92
CA ALA A 28 1.40 -0.57 15.99
C ALA A 28 2.00 0.67 16.69
N GLY A 29 2.68 1.52 15.94
CA GLY A 29 3.07 2.84 16.44
C GLY A 29 1.83 3.70 16.76
N VAL A 30 1.80 4.34 17.94
CA VAL A 30 0.66 5.14 18.40
C VAL A 30 0.31 6.26 17.41
N SER A 31 1.30 6.95 16.87
CA SER A 31 1.09 8.02 15.88
C SER A 31 0.49 7.49 14.57
N SER A 32 0.86 6.27 14.16
CA SER A 32 0.29 5.61 12.98
C SER A 32 -1.15 5.19 13.21
N ALA A 33 -1.47 4.62 14.36
CA ALA A 33 -2.84 4.26 14.72
C ALA A 33 -3.77 5.49 14.75
N ILE A 34 -3.34 6.59 15.37
CA ILE A 34 -4.09 7.85 15.38
C ILE A 34 -4.34 8.35 13.95
N ARG A 35 -3.29 8.37 13.10
CA ARG A 35 -3.42 8.76 11.68
C ARG A 35 -4.41 7.87 10.93
N TRP A 36 -4.39 6.56 11.16
CA TRP A 36 -5.32 5.64 10.52
C TRP A 36 -6.76 5.89 10.97
N SER A 37 -7.03 6.02 12.28
CA SER A 37 -8.37 6.30 12.80
C SER A 37 -8.90 7.64 12.29
N ALA A 38 -8.07 8.69 12.23
CA ALA A 38 -8.47 9.98 11.67
C ALA A 38 -8.84 9.88 10.18
N ARG A 39 -8.10 9.09 9.40
CA ARG A 39 -8.39 8.86 7.98
C ARG A 39 -9.61 7.98 7.74
N ALA A 40 -9.84 6.98 8.58
CA ALA A 40 -11.03 6.14 8.50
C ALA A 40 -12.31 6.96 8.69
N LYS A 41 -12.30 7.97 9.57
CA LYS A 41 -13.43 8.89 9.77
C LYS A 41 -13.82 9.69 8.52
N ILE A 42 -12.89 9.89 7.58
CA ILE A 42 -13.15 10.54 6.28
C ILE A 42 -13.31 9.54 5.13
N GLY A 43 -13.50 8.25 5.43
CA GLY A 43 -13.73 7.19 4.45
C GLY A 43 -12.46 6.56 3.86
N GLU A 44 -11.26 7.02 4.26
CA GLU A 44 -10.01 6.45 3.76
C GLU A 44 -9.55 5.25 4.61
N LEU A 45 -10.02 4.06 4.25
CA LEU A 45 -9.63 2.80 4.91
C LEU A 45 -8.37 2.17 4.30
N ALA A 46 -8.15 2.38 3.01
CA ALA A 46 -7.00 1.86 2.29
C ALA A 46 -5.73 2.72 2.47
N PRO A 47 -4.52 2.14 2.37
CA PRO A 47 -3.32 2.94 2.15
C PRO A 47 -3.46 3.72 0.84
N ARG A 48 -2.98 4.97 0.82
CA ARG A 48 -2.79 5.68 -0.45
C ARG A 48 -1.65 5.01 -1.23
N PRO A 49 -1.63 5.12 -2.56
CA PRO A 49 -0.48 4.71 -3.36
C PRO A 49 0.81 5.28 -2.74
N GLN A 50 1.77 4.41 -2.45
CA GLN A 50 3.06 4.82 -1.91
C GLN A 50 4.02 5.09 -3.07
N GLY A 51 4.78 6.17 -2.96
CA GLY A 51 5.68 6.62 -4.01
C GLY A 51 4.98 7.31 -5.18
N ARG A 52 5.79 7.96 -6.01
CA ARG A 52 5.37 8.44 -7.32
C ARG A 52 5.91 7.42 -8.32
N HIS A 53 5.04 6.61 -8.93
CA HIS A 53 5.43 5.90 -10.13
C HIS A 53 5.66 6.98 -11.19
N ARG A 54 6.93 7.38 -11.40
CA ARG A 54 7.25 8.15 -12.58
C ARG A 54 7.05 7.21 -13.75
N ALA A 55 6.42 7.70 -14.80
CA ALA A 55 6.45 7.00 -16.08
C ALA A 55 7.92 6.68 -16.38
N SER A 56 8.21 5.42 -16.70
CA SER A 56 9.54 5.06 -17.17
C SER A 56 9.78 5.81 -18.47
N ILE A 57 11.02 6.24 -18.73
CA ILE A 57 11.39 6.77 -20.05
C ILE A 57 11.13 5.68 -21.13
N LEU A 58 11.16 4.40 -20.73
CA LEU A 58 10.88 3.25 -21.58
C LEU A 58 9.39 3.03 -21.86
N ASP A 59 8.46 3.70 -21.16
CA ASP A 59 7.03 3.53 -21.39
C ASP A 59 6.66 3.91 -22.84
N ALA A 60 7.35 4.91 -23.42
CA ALA A 60 7.20 5.28 -24.84
C ALA A 60 7.68 4.19 -25.82
N HIS A 61 8.50 3.26 -25.34
CA HIS A 61 9.11 2.17 -26.11
C HIS A 61 8.55 0.79 -25.74
N GLU A 62 7.49 0.71 -24.93
CA GLU A 62 6.94 -0.54 -24.40
C GLU A 62 6.66 -1.55 -25.52
N ALA A 63 5.91 -1.15 -26.56
CA ALA A 63 5.56 -2.03 -27.66
C ALA A 63 6.79 -2.56 -28.42
N PHE A 64 7.84 -1.75 -28.55
CA PHE A 64 9.09 -2.17 -29.19
C PHE A 64 9.84 -3.20 -28.34
N ILE A 65 9.96 -2.95 -27.03
CA ILE A 65 10.64 -3.85 -26.10
C ILE A 65 9.88 -5.18 -25.97
N VAL A 66 8.56 -5.14 -25.84
CA VAL A 66 7.71 -6.34 -25.79
C VAL A 66 7.84 -7.15 -27.08
N GLY A 67 7.76 -6.51 -28.25
CA GLY A 67 7.96 -7.19 -29.53
C GLY A 67 9.33 -7.85 -29.66
N LEU A 68 10.39 -7.19 -29.18
CA LEU A 68 11.75 -7.73 -29.17
C LEU A 68 11.88 -8.98 -28.28
N ILE A 69 11.25 -8.97 -27.10
CA ILE A 69 11.22 -10.11 -26.17
C ILE A 69 10.41 -11.27 -26.76
N GLU A 70 9.29 -10.98 -27.44
CA GLU A 70 8.48 -12.01 -28.07
C GLU A 70 9.20 -12.68 -29.25
N GLU A 71 9.92 -11.90 -30.06
CA GLU A 71 10.72 -12.39 -31.19
C GLU A 71 11.94 -13.21 -30.71
N ARG A 72 12.57 -12.78 -29.62
CA ARG A 72 13.71 -13.48 -29.01
C ARG A 72 13.58 -13.48 -27.48
N LYS A 73 13.12 -14.60 -26.93
CA LYS A 73 12.83 -14.74 -25.50
C LYS A 73 14.04 -14.54 -24.56
N ASP A 74 15.27 -14.55 -25.09
CA ASP A 74 16.52 -14.33 -24.35
C ASP A 74 17.34 -13.13 -24.88
N VAL A 75 16.70 -12.04 -25.31
CA VAL A 75 17.45 -10.80 -25.63
C VAL A 75 18.02 -10.18 -24.36
N THR A 76 19.35 -10.04 -24.32
CA THR A 76 20.01 -9.20 -23.32
C THR A 76 19.95 -7.75 -23.77
N LEU A 77 19.27 -6.87 -23.01
CA LEU A 77 19.42 -5.42 -23.17
C LEU A 77 20.70 -4.98 -22.46
N ASN A 78 21.69 -4.51 -23.23
CA ASN A 78 22.92 -3.90 -22.74
C ASN A 78 22.94 -2.38 -22.92
#